data_AF-Q8GR33-F1
#
_entry.id   AF-Q8GR33-F1
#
_cell.length_a   1.000
_cell.length_b   1.000
_cell.length_c   1.000
_cell.angle_alpha   90.00
_cell.angle_beta   90.00
_cell.angle_gamma   90.00
#
_symmetry.space_group_name_H-M   'P 1'
#
loop_
_entity.id
_entity.type
_entity.pdbx_description
1 polymer ?
#
loop_
_entity_poly.entity_id
_entity_poly.type
_entity_poly.pdbx_seq_one_letter_code
_entity_poly.pdbx_strand_id
1 'polypeptide(L)'
;PGAGAGLAHVVRKDMDLLSFPDGGVLVIERALPRWAPLLSRASAVVAEAGGAAGHLASVAREYGVPALFGLPRAAELLEHAGIVTVDADNRRVHPGRIEDLLGHAPRRNLMEGSPVHTALAEAARLVLPLNLLDPESPRFAPAHCRTLHDITRFCHEKSVEVLFGVADHMGATGPGTQRLGKQLRVNGTRLQYWLLDIDGGFRKPVPGPVVDLADIASAPMLALWDGMTAVPWAGPPATDARGFLSVMMESTVNPDLEPTAATTLANRNFLMISRDYCNLQARFGYHFCTVEAMATDNPHENYVTFQFKGGAASADRRALRARFVGEVLEARGFRADVKDDALFASLEGLPKDRILTLVRGVGYLLIHTRQIDMVAHNERVFGPIRDRIAADLARIAPVT
;
A
#
# COMPACT_ATOMS: atom_id res chain seq x y z
N PRO A 1 -7.45 31.68 -7.46
CA PRO A 1 -7.34 33.08 -7.90
C PRO A 1 -5.86 33.48 -7.92
N GLY A 2 -5.51 34.55 -8.61
CA GLY A 2 -4.14 35.01 -8.84
C GLY A 2 -3.48 34.43 -10.08
N ALA A 3 -2.22 34.81 -10.32
CA ALA A 3 -1.41 34.27 -11.41
C ALA A 3 -0.02 33.83 -10.93
N GLY A 4 0.52 32.82 -11.61
CA GLY A 4 1.84 32.26 -11.31
C GLY A 4 2.52 31.81 -12.59
N ALA A 5 3.85 31.94 -12.64
CA ALA A 5 4.63 31.55 -13.81
C ALA A 5 5.88 30.77 -13.44
N GLY A 6 6.22 29.82 -14.30
CA GLY A 6 7.35 28.91 -14.12
C GLY A 6 7.45 27.90 -15.25
N LEU A 7 8.45 27.02 -15.17
CA LEU A 7 8.59 25.90 -16.10
C LEU A 7 7.41 24.94 -15.91
N ALA A 8 6.65 24.69 -16.96
CA ALA A 8 5.61 23.67 -16.97
C ALA A 8 6.25 22.29 -16.77
N HIS A 9 5.83 21.60 -15.72
CA HIS A 9 6.36 20.29 -15.37
C HIS A 9 5.21 19.32 -15.12
N VAL A 10 5.07 18.34 -16.02
CA VAL A 10 4.05 17.30 -15.93
C VAL A 10 4.54 16.25 -14.93
N VAL A 11 3.75 16.00 -13.90
CA VAL A 11 4.03 15.03 -12.83
C VAL A 11 3.02 13.89 -12.93
N ARG A 12 3.51 12.66 -13.14
CA ARG A 12 2.68 11.46 -13.30
C ARG A 12 2.91 10.44 -12.18
N LYS A 13 4.16 10.30 -11.73
CA LYS A 13 4.60 9.29 -10.75
C LYS A 13 5.34 9.94 -9.57
N ASP A 14 5.54 9.18 -8.51
CA ASP A 14 6.14 9.70 -7.28
C ASP A 14 7.63 10.07 -7.46
N MET A 15 8.35 9.44 -8.41
CA MET A 15 9.72 9.88 -8.74
C MET A 15 9.77 11.31 -9.29
N ASP A 16 8.69 11.77 -9.94
CA ASP A 16 8.61 13.12 -10.51
C ASP A 16 8.51 14.19 -9.41
N LEU A 17 8.14 13.80 -8.17
CA LEU A 17 8.15 14.69 -7.00
C LEU A 17 9.56 15.24 -6.72
N LEU A 18 10.57 14.39 -6.91
CA LEU A 18 11.98 14.72 -6.65
C LEU A 18 12.56 15.63 -7.73
N SER A 19 12.09 15.50 -8.97
CA SER A 19 12.56 16.30 -10.11
C SER A 19 11.79 17.59 -10.33
N PHE A 20 10.64 17.77 -9.67
CA PHE A 20 9.84 18.99 -9.80
C PHE A 20 10.69 20.22 -9.44
N PRO A 21 10.78 21.27 -10.27
CA PRO A 21 11.62 22.42 -10.00
C PRO A 21 10.94 23.40 -9.03
N ASP A 22 11.74 24.08 -8.20
CA ASP A 22 11.25 25.17 -7.37
C ASP A 22 10.75 26.32 -8.26
N GLY A 23 9.54 26.81 -7.96
CA GLY A 23 8.85 27.81 -8.77
C GLY A 23 8.22 27.28 -10.06
N GLY A 24 8.22 25.97 -10.31
CA GLY A 24 7.60 25.35 -11.49
C GLY A 24 6.07 25.47 -11.53
N VAL A 25 5.47 25.33 -12.71
CA VAL A 25 4.02 25.16 -12.87
C VAL A 25 3.72 23.67 -12.84
N LEU A 26 3.00 23.22 -11.82
CA LEU A 26 2.63 21.83 -11.62
C LEU A 26 1.50 21.46 -12.59
N VAL A 27 1.77 20.54 -13.50
CA VAL A 27 0.78 20.01 -14.44
C VAL A 27 0.49 18.56 -14.07
N ILE A 28 -0.77 18.23 -13.83
CA ILE A 28 -1.21 16.89 -13.38
C ILE A 28 -2.46 16.43 -14.13
N GLU A 29 -2.55 15.13 -14.39
CA GLU A 29 -3.75 14.56 -15.02
C GLU A 29 -4.92 14.49 -14.03
N ARG A 30 -4.65 14.13 -12.76
CA ARG A 30 -5.66 14.02 -11.71
C ARG A 30 -5.25 14.75 -10.44
N ALA A 31 -6.18 15.53 -9.89
CA ALA A 31 -6.05 16.30 -8.66
C ALA A 31 -6.04 15.44 -7.37
N LEU A 32 -5.04 14.56 -7.22
CA LEU A 32 -4.91 13.64 -6.08
C LEU A 32 -4.23 14.32 -4.85
N PRO A 33 -4.58 13.95 -3.61
CA PRO A 33 -3.98 14.53 -2.39
C PRO A 33 -2.45 14.40 -2.30
N ARG A 34 -1.85 13.38 -2.91
CA ARG A 34 -0.39 13.16 -2.93
C ARG A 34 0.41 14.30 -3.56
N TRP A 35 -0.23 15.16 -4.36
CA TRP A 35 0.43 16.31 -4.98
C TRP A 35 0.51 17.54 -4.06
N ALA A 36 -0.20 17.51 -2.92
CA ALA A 36 -0.19 18.61 -1.96
C ALA A 36 1.22 19.04 -1.50
N PRO A 37 2.21 18.15 -1.28
CA PRO A 37 3.56 18.56 -0.92
C PRO A 37 4.24 19.47 -1.96
N LEU A 38 3.92 19.31 -3.26
CA LEU A 38 4.49 20.14 -4.33
C LEU A 38 3.94 21.57 -4.34
N LEU A 39 2.78 21.82 -3.71
CA LEU A 39 2.17 23.16 -3.68
C LEU A 39 3.09 24.19 -3.01
N SER A 40 3.86 23.76 -2.01
CA SER A 40 4.88 24.61 -1.36
C SER A 40 5.92 25.17 -2.35
N ARG A 41 6.20 24.43 -3.44
CA ARG A 41 7.23 24.73 -4.46
C ARG A 41 6.64 25.26 -5.76
N ALA A 42 5.37 24.95 -6.07
CA ALA A 42 4.79 25.16 -7.40
C ALA A 42 4.18 26.55 -7.59
N SER A 43 4.70 27.40 -8.49
CA SER A 43 4.18 28.76 -8.74
C SER A 43 2.71 28.79 -9.17
N ALA A 44 2.21 27.75 -9.84
CA ALA A 44 0.81 27.53 -10.16
C ALA A 44 0.50 26.03 -10.37
N VAL A 45 -0.79 25.67 -10.43
CA VAL A 45 -1.28 24.31 -10.70
C VAL A 45 -2.22 24.30 -11.91
N VAL A 46 -2.04 23.30 -12.78
CA VAL A 46 -2.95 22.98 -13.87
C VAL A 46 -3.30 21.50 -13.77
N ALA A 47 -4.60 21.18 -13.68
CA ALA A 47 -5.09 19.82 -13.57
C ALA A 47 -6.11 19.47 -14.65
N GLU A 48 -5.95 18.32 -15.31
CA GLU A 48 -6.90 17.87 -16.34
C GLU A 48 -8.24 17.47 -15.74
N ALA A 49 -8.21 16.67 -14.67
CA ALA A 49 -9.38 16.19 -13.96
C ALA A 49 -9.39 16.66 -12.50
N GLY A 50 -10.57 17.13 -12.08
CA GLY A 50 -10.83 17.69 -10.76
C GLY A 50 -11.77 18.89 -10.85
N GLY A 51 -12.44 19.21 -9.76
CA GLY A 51 -13.29 20.40 -9.67
C GLY A 51 -12.64 21.51 -8.86
N ALA A 52 -13.07 22.76 -9.09
CA ALA A 52 -12.65 23.90 -8.28
C ALA A 52 -13.01 23.76 -6.79
N ALA A 53 -13.99 22.93 -6.44
CA ALA A 53 -14.35 22.59 -5.05
C ALA A 53 -13.63 21.34 -4.50
N GLY A 54 -12.78 20.69 -5.28
CA GLY A 54 -12.08 19.47 -4.87
C GLY A 54 -11.02 19.71 -3.80
N HIS A 55 -10.62 18.66 -3.10
CA HIS A 55 -9.66 18.74 -1.98
C HIS A 55 -8.37 19.47 -2.36
N LEU A 56 -7.69 19.06 -3.44
CA LEU A 56 -6.45 19.71 -3.89
C LEU A 56 -6.67 21.18 -4.29
N ALA A 57 -7.87 21.55 -4.78
CA ALA A 57 -8.20 22.93 -5.08
C ALA A 57 -8.39 23.78 -3.82
N SER A 58 -8.93 23.20 -2.75
CA SER A 58 -8.98 23.84 -1.42
C SER A 58 -7.58 24.02 -0.85
N VAL A 59 -6.75 22.97 -0.88
CA VAL A 59 -5.36 23.07 -0.42
C VAL A 59 -4.58 24.09 -1.26
N ALA A 60 -4.74 24.12 -2.58
CA ALA A 60 -4.10 25.15 -3.42
C ALA A 60 -4.50 26.58 -3.01
N ARG A 61 -5.77 26.82 -2.66
CA ARG A 61 -6.22 28.12 -2.12
C ARG A 61 -5.58 28.46 -0.78
N GLU A 62 -5.50 27.49 0.14
CA GLU A 62 -4.86 27.66 1.45
C GLU A 62 -3.38 28.02 1.32
N TYR A 63 -2.70 27.46 0.31
CA TYR A 63 -1.30 27.74 0.00
C TYR A 63 -1.10 29.00 -0.87
N GLY A 64 -2.19 29.69 -1.24
CA GLY A 64 -2.14 30.85 -2.13
C GLY A 64 -1.58 30.52 -3.52
N VAL A 65 -1.75 29.28 -3.99
CA VAL A 65 -1.30 28.83 -5.31
C VAL A 65 -2.42 29.03 -6.34
N PRO A 66 -2.20 29.86 -7.37
CA PRO A 66 -3.09 29.94 -8.52
C PRO A 66 -3.29 28.57 -9.14
N ALA A 67 -4.54 28.18 -9.37
CA ALA A 67 -4.83 26.83 -9.83
C ALA A 67 -6.03 26.80 -10.79
N LEU A 68 -5.87 26.04 -11.87
CA LEU A 68 -6.92 25.70 -12.81
C LEU A 68 -7.15 24.18 -12.81
N PHE A 69 -8.40 23.78 -12.74
CA PHE A 69 -8.82 22.38 -12.71
C PHE A 69 -9.87 22.13 -13.80
N GLY A 70 -9.94 20.91 -14.30
CA GLY A 70 -10.91 20.54 -15.33
C GLY A 70 -10.49 21.05 -16.71
N LEU A 71 -9.20 20.94 -17.03
CA LEU A 71 -8.63 21.30 -18.33
C LEU A 71 -8.19 20.04 -19.10
N PRO A 72 -9.11 19.35 -19.81
CA PRO A 72 -8.76 18.15 -20.55
C PRO A 72 -7.57 18.39 -21.50
N ARG A 73 -6.65 17.41 -21.58
CA ARG A 73 -5.44 17.46 -22.42
C ARG A 73 -4.40 18.51 -22.01
N ALA A 74 -4.51 19.10 -20.82
CA ALA A 74 -3.50 20.05 -20.34
C ALA A 74 -2.10 19.42 -20.18
N ALA A 75 -2.01 18.14 -19.78
CA ALA A 75 -0.73 17.45 -19.66
C ALA A 75 -0.05 17.33 -21.02
N GLU A 76 -0.79 16.89 -22.04
CA GLU A 76 -0.31 16.78 -23.43
C GLU A 76 0.15 18.14 -23.99
N LEU A 77 -0.63 19.21 -23.75
CA LEU A 77 -0.34 20.54 -24.30
C LEU A 77 0.80 21.27 -23.59
N LEU A 78 0.99 21.01 -22.29
CA LEU A 78 2.01 21.68 -21.48
C LEU A 78 3.29 20.86 -21.34
N GLU A 79 3.29 19.62 -21.81
CA GLU A 79 4.49 18.80 -21.93
C GLU A 79 5.50 19.50 -22.86
N HIS A 80 6.65 19.85 -22.31
CA HIS A 80 7.70 20.61 -23.00
C HIS A 80 7.31 22.03 -23.46
N ALA A 81 6.22 22.61 -22.95
CA ALA A 81 5.82 23.99 -23.29
C ALA A 81 6.80 25.07 -22.78
N GLY A 82 7.76 24.68 -21.93
CA GLY A 82 8.73 25.60 -21.34
C GLY A 82 8.10 26.46 -20.26
N ILE A 83 8.44 27.75 -20.23
CA ILE A 83 7.89 28.68 -19.24
C ILE A 83 6.47 29.07 -19.65
N VAL A 84 5.53 28.99 -18.71
CA VAL A 84 4.14 29.39 -18.91
C VAL A 84 3.67 30.29 -17.76
N THR A 85 2.63 31.08 -18.02
CA THR A 85 1.93 31.88 -17.01
C THR A 85 0.51 31.36 -16.87
N VAL A 86 0.14 30.93 -15.67
CA VAL A 86 -1.23 30.53 -15.34
C VAL A 86 -1.94 31.71 -14.72
N ASP A 87 -3.01 32.17 -15.38
CA ASP A 87 -3.91 33.22 -14.89
C ASP A 87 -5.20 32.56 -14.42
N ALA A 88 -5.31 32.34 -13.11
CA ALA A 88 -6.46 31.67 -12.52
C ALA A 88 -7.70 32.58 -12.46
N ASP A 89 -7.53 33.90 -12.54
CA ASP A 89 -8.62 34.87 -12.48
C ASP A 89 -9.35 34.94 -13.82
N ASN A 90 -8.60 34.96 -14.92
CA ASN A 90 -9.16 34.94 -16.27
C ASN A 90 -9.32 33.52 -16.86
N ARG A 91 -8.94 32.49 -16.10
CA ARG A 91 -9.02 31.06 -16.49
C ARG A 91 -8.24 30.74 -17.76
N ARG A 92 -7.01 31.21 -17.84
CA ARG A 92 -6.14 31.07 -19.01
C ARG A 92 -4.74 30.60 -18.64
N VAL A 93 -4.10 29.90 -19.58
CA VAL A 93 -2.67 29.60 -19.53
C VAL A 93 -2.03 30.25 -20.75
N HIS A 94 -1.00 31.04 -20.51
CA HIS A 94 -0.29 31.81 -21.53
C HIS A 94 1.11 31.23 -21.77
N PRO A 95 1.61 31.23 -23.01
CA PRO A 95 3.00 30.93 -23.28
C PRO A 95 3.91 32.06 -22.73
N GLY A 96 5.05 31.67 -22.15
CA GLY A 96 6.01 32.61 -21.59
C GLY A 96 5.63 33.17 -20.21
N ARG A 97 6.50 34.04 -19.69
CA ARG A 97 6.33 34.74 -18.42
C ARG A 97 5.73 36.13 -18.67
N ILE A 98 4.57 36.42 -18.09
CA ILE A 98 3.89 37.72 -18.22
C ILE A 98 3.93 38.46 -16.88
N GLU A 99 4.89 39.37 -16.70
CA GLU A 99 5.12 40.06 -15.41
C GLU A 99 3.91 40.87 -14.92
N ASP A 100 3.14 41.46 -15.84
CA ASP A 100 1.93 42.24 -15.51
C ASP A 100 0.87 41.42 -14.77
N LEU A 101 0.84 40.09 -14.98
CA LEU A 101 -0.07 39.19 -14.29
C LEU A 101 0.49 38.71 -12.94
N LEU A 102 1.81 38.77 -12.73
CA LEU A 102 2.51 38.13 -11.61
C LEU A 102 2.62 38.98 -10.35
N GLY A 103 1.88 40.09 -10.29
CA GLY A 103 1.81 40.94 -9.10
C GLY A 103 1.08 40.26 -7.94
N HIS A 104 1.82 39.58 -7.05
CA HIS A 104 1.83 39.72 -5.57
C HIS A 104 2.67 38.60 -4.88
N ALA A 105 3.85 39.02 -4.38
CA ALA A 105 4.65 38.56 -3.22
C ALA A 105 5.16 37.10 -3.05
N PRO A 106 6.39 36.91 -2.50
CA PRO A 106 7.03 35.62 -2.28
C PRO A 106 6.36 34.78 -1.18
N ARG A 107 6.44 33.47 -1.33
CA ARG A 107 5.86 32.49 -0.42
C ARG A 107 6.68 32.32 0.85
N ARG A 108 6.03 32.51 2.00
CA ARG A 108 6.54 32.08 3.31
C ARG A 108 5.92 30.73 3.67
N ASN A 109 6.69 29.86 4.33
CA ASN A 109 6.11 28.76 5.09
C ASN A 109 5.35 29.36 6.29
N LEU A 110 4.07 29.66 6.10
CA LEU A 110 3.25 30.36 7.09
C LEU A 110 3.06 29.56 8.38
N MET A 111 3.30 28.26 8.35
CA MET A 111 3.16 27.41 9.53
C MET A 111 4.40 27.47 10.41
N GLU A 112 5.61 27.54 9.84
CA GLU A 112 6.84 27.49 10.62
C GLU A 112 6.94 28.68 11.58
N GLY A 113 7.06 28.38 12.88
CA GLY A 113 7.03 29.38 13.96
C GLY A 113 5.63 29.90 14.33
N SER A 114 4.57 29.43 13.66
CA SER A 114 3.19 29.74 14.04
C SER A 114 2.73 28.94 15.28
N PRO A 115 1.72 29.43 16.03
CA PRO A 115 1.10 28.65 17.11
C PRO A 115 0.58 27.28 16.66
N VAL A 116 0.12 27.16 15.40
CA VAL A 116 -0.38 25.90 14.83
C VAL A 116 0.75 24.89 14.68
N HIS A 117 1.91 25.29 14.18
CA HIS A 117 3.07 24.41 14.06
C HIS A 117 3.59 23.96 15.42
N THR A 118 3.62 24.87 16.40
CA THR A 118 3.97 24.49 17.79
C THR A 118 2.98 23.47 18.33
N ALA A 119 1.68 23.69 18.18
CA ALA A 119 0.65 22.75 18.62
C ALA A 119 0.77 21.38 17.92
N LEU A 120 1.02 21.37 16.61
CA LEU A 120 1.23 20.12 15.86
C LEU A 120 2.51 19.40 16.28
N ALA A 121 3.60 20.12 16.54
CA ALA A 121 4.86 19.54 17.01
C ALA A 121 4.72 18.96 18.42
N GLU A 122 3.98 19.63 19.31
CA GLU A 122 3.65 19.11 20.64
C GLU A 122 2.77 17.87 20.56
N ALA A 123 1.73 17.90 19.73
CA ALA A 123 0.87 16.74 19.49
C ALA A 123 1.67 15.56 18.90
N ALA A 124 2.57 15.81 17.95
CA ALA A 124 3.39 14.79 17.33
C ALA A 124 4.24 14.00 18.35
N ARG A 125 4.75 14.67 19.41
CA ARG A 125 5.49 14.01 20.50
C ARG A 125 4.64 13.03 21.30
N LEU A 126 3.34 13.28 21.40
CA LEU A 126 2.37 12.42 22.10
C LEU A 126 1.71 11.39 21.16
N VAL A 127 1.89 11.52 19.85
CA VAL A 127 1.23 10.65 18.86
C VAL A 127 2.19 9.65 18.25
N LEU A 128 3.35 10.09 17.76
CA LEU A 128 4.19 9.30 16.85
C LEU A 128 5.13 8.28 17.51
N PRO A 129 5.82 8.57 18.63
CA PRO A 129 6.83 7.65 19.17
C PRO A 129 6.23 6.32 19.60
N LEU A 130 6.92 5.21 19.33
CA LEU A 130 6.58 3.87 19.80
C LEU A 130 7.58 3.43 20.87
N ASN A 131 7.11 3.29 22.10
CA ASN A 131 7.88 2.87 23.27
C ASN A 131 7.55 1.44 23.71
N LEU A 132 6.35 0.96 23.40
CA LEU A 132 5.87 -0.38 23.76
C LEU A 132 6.30 -1.42 22.72
N LEU A 133 7.56 -1.85 22.78
CA LEU A 133 8.21 -2.65 21.73
C LEU A 133 8.10 -4.16 21.91
N ASP A 134 8.14 -4.64 23.16
CA ASP A 134 8.22 -6.08 23.49
C ASP A 134 6.93 -6.56 24.17
N PRO A 135 6.07 -7.32 23.46
CA PRO A 135 4.82 -7.87 23.98
C PRO A 135 4.94 -8.86 25.15
N GLU A 136 6.06 -9.57 25.24
CA GLU A 136 6.30 -10.55 26.30
C GLU A 136 6.83 -9.90 27.59
N SER A 137 7.22 -8.61 27.49
CA SER A 137 7.67 -7.85 28.64
C SER A 137 6.54 -7.63 29.64
N PRO A 138 6.80 -7.77 30.96
CA PRO A 138 5.87 -7.31 31.99
C PRO A 138 5.54 -5.81 31.88
N ARG A 139 6.36 -5.04 31.16
CA ARG A 139 6.10 -3.63 30.86
C ARG A 139 5.15 -3.41 29.69
N PHE A 140 4.75 -4.44 28.96
CA PHE A 140 3.70 -4.35 27.95
C PHE A 140 2.33 -4.27 28.62
N ALA A 141 2.06 -3.13 29.26
CA ALA A 141 0.87 -2.90 30.07
C ALA A 141 0.28 -1.51 29.79
N PRO A 142 -1.03 -1.31 30.04
CA PRO A 142 -1.68 -0.01 29.82
C PRO A 142 -0.98 1.13 30.57
N ALA A 143 -0.46 0.85 31.77
CA ALA A 143 0.26 1.82 32.60
C ALA A 143 1.55 2.36 31.97
N HIS A 144 2.06 1.72 30.91
CA HIS A 144 3.27 2.12 30.20
C HIS A 144 3.00 2.72 28.82
N CYS A 145 1.73 2.85 28.41
CA CYS A 145 1.38 3.56 27.18
C CYS A 145 1.55 5.07 27.38
N ARG A 146 2.50 5.68 26.66
CA ARG A 146 2.81 7.13 26.78
C ARG A 146 2.34 7.94 25.59
N THR A 147 2.15 7.27 24.45
CA THR A 147 1.73 7.90 23.19
C THR A 147 0.49 7.22 22.62
N LEU A 148 -0.17 7.88 21.67
CA LEU A 148 -1.26 7.26 20.92
C LEU A 148 -0.79 5.99 20.19
N HIS A 149 0.44 5.98 19.64
CA HIS A 149 1.03 4.80 19.00
C HIS A 149 1.22 3.64 20.00
N ASP A 150 1.62 3.91 21.24
CA ASP A 150 1.69 2.88 22.28
C ASP A 150 0.31 2.28 22.58
N ILE A 151 -0.72 3.12 22.68
CA ILE A 151 -2.10 2.67 22.91
C ILE A 151 -2.56 1.81 21.74
N THR A 152 -2.35 2.26 20.50
CA THR A 152 -2.69 1.48 19.30
C THR A 152 -1.96 0.14 19.28
N ARG A 153 -0.66 0.11 19.62
CA ARG A 153 0.13 -1.12 19.68
C ARG A 153 -0.36 -2.07 20.77
N PHE A 154 -0.66 -1.56 21.97
CA PHE A 154 -1.19 -2.35 23.07
C PHE A 154 -2.56 -2.95 22.74
N CYS A 155 -3.50 -2.13 22.26
CA CYS A 155 -4.81 -2.58 21.83
C CYS A 155 -4.71 -3.62 20.72
N HIS A 156 -3.84 -3.40 19.73
CA HIS A 156 -3.59 -4.36 18.65
C HIS A 156 -3.16 -5.73 19.21
N GLU A 157 -2.17 -5.76 20.09
CA GLU A 157 -1.67 -7.00 20.71
C GLU A 157 -2.76 -7.71 21.54
N LYS A 158 -3.53 -6.98 22.34
CA LYS A 158 -4.62 -7.57 23.13
C LYS A 158 -5.78 -8.06 22.27
N SER A 159 -6.14 -7.34 21.22
CA SER A 159 -7.12 -7.80 20.24
C SER A 159 -6.66 -9.09 19.57
N VAL A 160 -5.38 -9.16 19.22
CA VAL A 160 -4.71 -10.35 18.69
C VAL A 160 -4.80 -11.53 19.68
N GLU A 161 -4.42 -11.33 20.94
CA GLU A 161 -4.46 -12.39 21.98
C GLU A 161 -5.86 -13.02 22.11
N VAL A 162 -6.89 -12.16 22.13
CA VAL A 162 -8.31 -12.57 22.21
C VAL A 162 -8.73 -13.30 20.95
N LEU A 163 -8.38 -12.79 19.78
CA LEU A 163 -8.75 -13.37 18.49
C LEU A 163 -8.25 -14.83 18.35
N PHE A 164 -7.08 -15.11 18.94
CA PHE A 164 -6.37 -16.36 18.76
C PHE A 164 -6.34 -17.26 20.00
N GLY A 165 -7.00 -16.87 21.09
CA GLY A 165 -7.13 -17.69 22.30
C GLY A 165 -5.78 -18.02 22.96
N VAL A 166 -4.75 -17.17 22.78
CA VAL A 166 -3.43 -17.36 23.41
C VAL A 166 -3.51 -17.14 24.94
N ALA A 167 -4.64 -16.60 25.42
CA ALA A 167 -4.99 -16.51 26.83
C ALA A 167 -4.97 -17.85 27.60
N ASP A 168 -4.97 -19.01 26.91
CA ASP A 168 -4.80 -20.33 27.54
C ASP A 168 -3.42 -20.53 28.21
N HIS A 169 -2.40 -19.70 27.91
CA HIS A 169 -1.05 -19.82 28.50
C HIS A 169 -0.76 -18.85 29.66
N MET A 170 -1.67 -17.89 29.93
CA MET A 170 -1.52 -16.92 31.03
C MET A 170 -2.59 -17.06 32.12
N GLY A 171 -3.14 -18.26 32.32
CA GLY A 171 -3.91 -18.61 33.52
C GLY A 171 -5.27 -17.89 33.71
N ALA A 172 -5.76 -17.16 32.71
CA ALA A 172 -7.08 -16.51 32.77
C ALA A 172 -8.16 -17.46 32.23
N THR A 173 -8.51 -18.48 33.03
CA THR A 173 -9.59 -19.42 32.70
C THR A 173 -10.96 -18.78 32.95
N GLY A 174 -11.60 -18.29 31.90
CA GLY A 174 -13.05 -18.10 31.84
C GLY A 174 -13.68 -19.22 31.00
N PRO A 175 -14.78 -19.87 31.45
CA PRO A 175 -15.48 -20.86 30.64
C PRO A 175 -16.21 -20.13 29.49
N GLY A 176 -15.65 -20.14 28.28
CA GLY A 176 -16.37 -19.64 27.10
C GLY A 176 -15.55 -19.02 25.97
N THR A 177 -14.21 -18.94 26.06
CA THR A 177 -13.40 -18.32 24.99
C THR A 177 -13.32 -19.24 23.76
N GLN A 178 -14.35 -19.24 22.92
CA GLN A 178 -14.29 -19.86 21.61
C GLN A 178 -13.15 -19.22 20.81
N ARG A 179 -12.23 -20.05 20.29
CA ARG A 179 -11.26 -19.61 19.29
C ARG A 179 -12.03 -19.03 18.10
N LEU A 180 -11.91 -17.73 17.88
CA LEU A 180 -12.60 -17.04 16.80
C LEU A 180 -12.01 -17.43 15.43
N GLY A 181 -10.70 -17.67 15.36
CA GLY A 181 -10.01 -18.15 14.17
C GLY A 181 -10.11 -19.67 13.94
N LYS A 182 -10.41 -20.09 12.70
CA LYS A 182 -10.45 -21.50 12.25
C LYS A 182 -9.34 -21.80 11.25
N GLN A 183 -8.63 -22.90 11.41
CA GLN A 183 -7.54 -23.32 10.52
C GLN A 183 -8.11 -23.84 9.18
N LEU A 184 -7.55 -23.38 8.06
CA LEU A 184 -7.94 -23.82 6.74
C LEU A 184 -7.49 -25.26 6.46
N ARG A 185 -8.41 -26.07 5.93
CA ARG A 185 -8.12 -27.38 5.36
C ARG A 185 -8.47 -27.42 3.87
N VAL A 186 -7.55 -27.94 3.08
CA VAL A 186 -7.70 -28.09 1.62
C VAL A 186 -7.33 -29.52 1.26
N ASN A 187 -8.23 -30.24 0.59
CA ASN A 187 -8.04 -31.62 0.16
C ASN A 187 -7.53 -32.55 1.29
N GLY A 188 -8.05 -32.37 2.51
CA GLY A 188 -7.65 -33.15 3.69
C GLY A 188 -6.42 -32.63 4.44
N THR A 189 -5.63 -31.73 3.84
CA THR A 189 -4.40 -31.17 4.43
C THR A 189 -4.69 -29.88 5.18
N ARG A 190 -4.25 -29.80 6.44
CA ARG A 190 -4.34 -28.56 7.24
C ARG A 190 -3.20 -27.63 6.88
N LEU A 191 -3.53 -26.41 6.51
CA LEU A 191 -2.57 -25.39 6.09
C LEU A 191 -2.32 -24.37 7.21
N GLN A 192 -1.23 -23.63 7.11
CA GLN A 192 -0.90 -22.55 8.06
C GLN A 192 -1.62 -21.24 7.68
N TYR A 193 -2.93 -21.33 7.52
CA TYR A 193 -3.83 -20.19 7.31
C TYR A 193 -4.97 -20.26 8.34
N TRP A 194 -5.20 -19.18 9.07
CA TRP A 194 -6.28 -19.06 10.06
C TRP A 194 -7.30 -18.04 9.58
N LEU A 195 -8.57 -18.44 9.54
CA LEU A 195 -9.68 -17.65 9.04
C LEU A 195 -10.54 -17.15 10.19
N LEU A 196 -10.81 -15.86 10.22
CA LEU A 196 -11.82 -15.22 11.04
C LEU A 196 -13.01 -14.87 10.16
N ASP A 197 -14.19 -15.43 10.47
CA ASP A 197 -15.44 -15.00 9.86
C ASP A 197 -16.00 -13.82 10.64
N ILE A 198 -16.06 -12.65 9.99
CA ILE A 198 -16.61 -11.43 10.58
C ILE A 198 -18.09 -11.25 10.26
N ASP A 199 -18.55 -11.76 9.10
CA ASP A 199 -19.97 -11.74 8.68
C ASP A 199 -20.21 -12.56 7.40
N GLY A 200 -20.80 -13.74 7.52
CA GLY A 200 -21.22 -14.55 6.37
C GLY A 200 -20.09 -15.04 5.47
N GLY A 201 -18.85 -15.09 5.97
CA GLY A 201 -17.68 -15.62 5.29
C GLY A 201 -17.71 -17.14 5.10
N PHE A 202 -18.47 -17.88 5.92
CA PHE A 202 -18.72 -19.31 5.76
C PHE A 202 -20.12 -19.61 5.18
N ARG A 203 -20.21 -20.66 4.35
CA ARG A 203 -21.47 -21.13 3.73
C ARG A 203 -22.44 -21.71 4.75
N LYS A 204 -21.92 -22.23 5.85
CA LYS A 204 -22.66 -22.88 6.94
C LYS A 204 -21.91 -22.66 8.26
N PRO A 205 -22.58 -22.78 9.41
CA PRO A 205 -21.90 -22.79 10.70
C PRO A 205 -20.84 -23.90 10.73
N VAL A 206 -19.61 -23.55 11.10
CA VAL A 206 -18.50 -24.50 11.18
C VAL A 206 -18.21 -24.78 12.66
N PRO A 207 -18.71 -25.89 13.24
CA PRO A 207 -18.38 -26.26 14.60
C PRO A 207 -16.91 -26.68 14.69
N GLY A 208 -16.16 -26.10 15.65
CA GLY A 208 -14.77 -26.47 15.91
C GLY A 208 -13.71 -25.57 15.25
N PRO A 209 -12.42 -25.96 15.35
CA PRO A 209 -11.27 -25.10 15.04
C PRO A 209 -10.75 -25.21 13.60
N VAL A 210 -11.42 -25.98 12.73
CA VAL A 210 -10.98 -26.24 11.34
C VAL A 210 -12.13 -25.94 10.38
N VAL A 211 -11.84 -25.27 9.27
CA VAL A 211 -12.78 -25.00 8.18
C VAL A 211 -12.24 -25.54 6.86
N ASP A 212 -13.10 -26.20 6.09
CA ASP A 212 -12.76 -26.67 4.75
C ASP A 212 -12.91 -25.54 3.73
N LEU A 213 -12.05 -25.50 2.71
CA LEU A 213 -12.16 -24.54 1.59
C LEU A 213 -13.55 -24.60 0.92
N ALA A 214 -14.13 -25.80 0.83
CA ALA A 214 -15.47 -26.01 0.30
C ALA A 214 -16.60 -25.39 1.15
N ASP A 215 -16.31 -24.97 2.37
CA ASP A 215 -17.26 -24.30 3.26
C ASP A 215 -17.10 -22.78 3.28
N ILE A 216 -16.16 -22.21 2.50
CA ILE A 216 -15.97 -20.77 2.40
C ILE A 216 -16.98 -20.15 1.42
N ALA A 217 -17.66 -19.08 1.85
CA ALA A 217 -18.59 -18.31 1.05
C ALA A 217 -17.98 -17.02 0.48
N SER A 218 -16.91 -16.50 1.11
CA SER A 218 -16.24 -15.25 0.70
C SER A 218 -15.72 -15.31 -0.73
N ALA A 219 -16.37 -14.57 -1.63
CA ALA A 219 -15.96 -14.47 -3.02
C ALA A 219 -14.53 -13.92 -3.21
N PRO A 220 -14.12 -12.82 -2.56
CA PRO A 220 -12.75 -12.30 -2.70
C PRO A 220 -11.70 -13.25 -2.10
N MET A 221 -11.97 -13.93 -0.99
CA MET A 221 -11.02 -14.91 -0.45
C MET A 221 -10.82 -16.09 -1.42
N LEU A 222 -11.90 -16.60 -1.99
CA LEU A 222 -11.84 -17.69 -2.96
C LEU A 222 -11.09 -17.27 -4.23
N ALA A 223 -11.32 -16.05 -4.73
CA ALA A 223 -10.57 -15.50 -5.87
C ALA A 223 -9.07 -15.37 -5.55
N LEU A 224 -8.74 -14.87 -4.36
CA LEU A 224 -7.35 -14.76 -3.89
C LEU A 224 -6.68 -16.14 -3.82
N TRP A 225 -7.37 -17.12 -3.21
CA TRP A 225 -6.89 -18.49 -3.07
C TRP A 225 -6.67 -19.16 -4.43
N ASP A 226 -7.63 -19.03 -5.33
CA ASP A 226 -7.53 -19.56 -6.69
C ASP A 226 -6.30 -18.98 -7.40
N GLY A 227 -6.07 -17.67 -7.28
CA GLY A 227 -4.87 -17.01 -7.79
C GLY A 227 -3.56 -17.58 -7.26
N MET A 228 -3.49 -17.79 -5.94
CA MET A 228 -2.30 -18.35 -5.27
C MET A 228 -1.99 -19.79 -5.73
N THR A 229 -3.02 -20.55 -6.10
CA THR A 229 -2.88 -21.98 -6.47
C THR A 229 -2.92 -22.24 -7.98
N ALA A 230 -3.28 -21.24 -8.80
CA ALA A 230 -3.51 -21.39 -10.24
C ALA A 230 -2.29 -21.88 -11.02
N VAL A 231 -1.08 -21.49 -10.58
CA VAL A 231 0.18 -21.89 -11.21
C VAL A 231 1.11 -22.44 -10.13
N PRO A 232 1.52 -23.72 -10.22
CA PRO A 232 2.48 -24.30 -9.28
C PRO A 232 3.77 -23.49 -9.26
N TRP A 233 4.24 -23.19 -8.06
CA TRP A 233 5.52 -22.50 -7.90
C TRP A 233 6.68 -23.47 -8.09
N ALA A 234 7.49 -23.26 -9.12
CA ALA A 234 8.60 -24.13 -9.49
C ALA A 234 9.88 -23.95 -8.64
N GLY A 235 9.83 -23.15 -7.57
CA GLY A 235 11.01 -22.79 -6.77
C GLY A 235 11.78 -21.58 -7.33
N PRO A 236 12.83 -21.11 -6.63
CA PRO A 236 13.71 -20.09 -7.17
C PRO A 236 14.46 -20.63 -8.40
N PRO A 237 14.69 -19.82 -9.44
CA PRO A 237 15.56 -20.17 -10.56
C PRO A 237 16.92 -20.73 -10.09
N ALA A 238 17.37 -21.84 -10.68
CA ALA A 238 18.46 -22.70 -10.20
C ALA A 238 19.89 -22.10 -10.21
N THR A 239 20.05 -20.79 -10.15
CA THR A 239 21.36 -20.14 -10.18
C THR A 239 21.74 -19.65 -8.79
N ASP A 240 22.56 -20.47 -8.13
CA ASP A 240 23.45 -20.16 -6.99
C ASP A 240 23.07 -20.72 -5.61
N ALA A 241 23.23 -22.05 -5.46
CA ALA A 241 23.01 -22.79 -4.21
C ALA A 241 23.94 -22.36 -3.05
N ARG A 242 25.06 -21.68 -3.32
CA ARG A 242 25.96 -21.15 -2.27
C ARG A 242 25.38 -19.94 -1.56
N GLY A 243 24.76 -19.02 -2.30
CA GLY A 243 24.07 -17.86 -1.73
C GLY A 243 22.84 -18.26 -0.90
N PHE A 244 22.17 -19.35 -1.29
CA PHE A 244 21.06 -19.92 -0.52
C PHE A 244 21.52 -20.48 0.84
N LEU A 245 22.62 -21.25 0.86
CA LEU A 245 23.13 -21.84 2.10
C LEU A 245 23.71 -20.78 3.07
N SER A 246 24.31 -19.70 2.55
CA SER A 246 24.84 -18.61 3.38
C SER A 246 23.73 -17.80 4.06
N VAL A 247 22.62 -17.53 3.36
CA VAL A 247 21.45 -16.84 3.93
C VAL A 247 20.72 -17.73 4.94
N MET A 248 20.64 -19.04 4.67
CA MET A 248 20.12 -20.00 5.65
C MET A 248 21.01 -20.07 6.90
N MET A 249 22.34 -20.06 6.76
CA MET A 249 23.26 -20.01 7.90
C MET A 249 23.18 -18.68 8.65
N GLU A 250 23.16 -17.53 7.97
CA GLU A 250 23.00 -16.22 8.61
C GLU A 250 21.68 -16.13 9.40
N SER A 251 20.59 -16.70 8.86
CA SER A 251 19.29 -16.79 9.56
C SER A 251 19.29 -17.66 10.82
N THR A 252 20.28 -18.54 10.98
CA THR A 252 20.46 -19.36 12.19
C THR A 252 21.48 -18.78 13.17
N VAL A 253 22.29 -17.80 12.74
CA VAL A 253 23.46 -17.32 13.49
C VAL A 253 23.28 -15.90 14.06
N ASN A 254 22.38 -15.08 13.52
CA ASN A 254 22.17 -13.72 14.04
C ASN A 254 20.70 -13.36 14.30
N PRO A 255 20.17 -13.67 15.51
CA PRO A 255 18.81 -13.32 15.95
C PRO A 255 18.56 -11.82 16.05
N ASP A 256 19.61 -10.98 16.09
CA ASP A 256 19.50 -9.53 16.36
C ASP A 256 19.22 -8.68 15.11
N LEU A 257 18.98 -9.31 13.94
CA LEU A 257 18.53 -8.64 12.72
C LEU A 257 17.00 -8.49 12.64
N GLU A 258 16.28 -8.69 13.75
CA GLU A 258 14.85 -8.37 13.89
C GLU A 258 14.63 -6.88 14.22
N PRO A 259 14.13 -6.04 13.29
CA PRO A 259 13.48 -4.81 13.70
C PRO A 259 12.05 -5.19 14.12
N THR A 260 11.87 -5.36 15.44
CA THR A 260 10.58 -5.33 16.15
C THR A 260 9.54 -6.39 15.77
N ALA A 261 9.60 -7.58 16.39
CA ALA A 261 8.55 -8.14 17.25
C ALA A 261 8.72 -9.66 17.37
N ALA A 262 9.29 -10.09 18.49
CA ALA A 262 9.40 -11.48 18.91
C ALA A 262 8.05 -12.01 19.44
N THR A 263 6.99 -11.98 18.63
CA THR A 263 5.74 -12.69 18.96
C THR A 263 5.61 -13.98 18.17
N THR A 264 5.13 -15.02 18.83
CA THR A 264 4.69 -16.28 18.22
C THR A 264 3.59 -16.09 17.15
N LEU A 265 2.97 -14.90 17.15
CA LEU A 265 2.00 -14.45 16.15
C LEU A 265 2.63 -14.01 14.83
N ALA A 266 3.89 -13.57 14.87
CA ALA A 266 4.60 -13.04 13.72
C ALA A 266 4.93 -14.11 12.66
N ASN A 267 4.56 -15.37 12.87
CA ASN A 267 4.89 -16.52 11.99
C ASN A 267 3.68 -17.20 11.34
N ARG A 268 2.49 -16.59 11.36
CA ARG A 268 1.25 -17.21 10.82
C ARG A 268 0.56 -16.33 9.78
N ASN A 269 -0.11 -16.96 8.81
CA ASN A 269 -0.91 -16.26 7.82
C ASN A 269 -2.38 -16.21 8.27
N PHE A 270 -2.98 -15.02 8.23
CA PHE A 270 -4.33 -14.78 8.74
C PHE A 270 -5.23 -14.20 7.65
N LEU A 271 -6.48 -14.64 7.61
CA LEU A 271 -7.50 -14.07 6.76
C LEU A 271 -8.71 -13.65 7.60
N MET A 272 -9.14 -12.41 7.47
CA MET A 272 -10.47 -11.97 7.94
C MET A 272 -11.40 -11.93 6.74
N ILE A 273 -12.55 -12.58 6.84
CA ILE A 273 -13.45 -12.74 5.69
C ILE A 273 -14.90 -12.44 6.07
N SER A 274 -15.59 -11.77 5.14
CA SER A 274 -17.05 -11.72 5.08
C SER A 274 -17.50 -12.31 3.72
N ARG A 275 -18.80 -12.33 3.43
CA ARG A 275 -19.31 -12.74 2.10
C ARG A 275 -18.62 -12.01 0.94
N ASP A 276 -18.43 -10.70 1.06
CA ASP A 276 -17.94 -9.82 -0.01
C ASP A 276 -16.60 -9.14 0.34
N TYR A 277 -16.00 -9.48 1.48
CA TYR A 277 -14.73 -8.91 1.96
C TYR A 277 -13.69 -9.98 2.27
N CYS A 278 -12.41 -9.66 2.04
CA CYS A 278 -11.27 -10.45 2.49
C CYS A 278 -10.09 -9.55 2.84
N ASN A 279 -9.44 -9.81 3.98
CA ASN A 279 -8.16 -9.23 4.38
C ASN A 279 -7.18 -10.34 4.72
N LEU A 280 -6.17 -10.56 3.88
CA LEU A 280 -5.05 -11.46 4.12
C LEU A 280 -3.88 -10.67 4.70
N GLN A 281 -3.35 -11.13 5.82
CA GLN A 281 -2.04 -10.76 6.32
C GLN A 281 -1.16 -12.00 6.30
N ALA A 282 -0.09 -11.95 5.51
CA ALA A 282 0.80 -13.09 5.33
C ALA A 282 2.27 -12.70 5.51
N ARG A 283 3.02 -13.65 6.06
CA ARG A 283 4.48 -13.57 6.18
C ARG A 283 5.11 -14.79 5.55
N PHE A 284 5.90 -14.58 4.51
CA PHE A 284 6.70 -15.62 3.87
C PHE A 284 8.17 -15.40 4.19
N GLY A 285 8.60 -15.89 5.36
CA GLY A 285 9.96 -15.66 5.87
C GLY A 285 10.22 -14.18 6.14
N TYR A 286 11.08 -13.56 5.34
CA TYR A 286 11.44 -12.14 5.45
C TYR A 286 10.51 -11.18 4.69
N HIS A 287 9.50 -11.72 4.01
CA HIS A 287 8.55 -10.95 3.20
C HIS A 287 7.22 -10.83 3.92
N PHE A 288 6.74 -9.60 4.11
CA PHE A 288 5.42 -9.30 4.67
C PHE A 288 4.52 -8.78 3.55
N CYS A 289 3.31 -9.31 3.46
CA CYS A 289 2.33 -8.84 2.49
C CYS A 289 0.93 -8.78 3.08
N THR A 290 0.19 -7.77 2.67
CA THR A 290 -1.22 -7.57 3.02
C THR A 290 -2.01 -7.48 1.72
N VAL A 291 -3.12 -8.21 1.64
CA VAL A 291 -4.11 -8.05 0.57
C VAL A 291 -5.44 -7.74 1.22
N GLU A 292 -6.11 -6.70 0.76
CA GLU A 292 -7.48 -6.39 1.16
C GLU A 292 -8.34 -6.24 -0.08
N ALA A 293 -9.55 -6.77 -0.04
CA ALA A 293 -10.49 -6.65 -1.14
C ALA A 293 -11.94 -6.61 -0.67
N MET A 294 -12.71 -5.72 -1.30
CA MET A 294 -14.16 -5.62 -1.18
C MET A 294 -14.79 -5.78 -2.57
N ALA A 295 -15.75 -6.68 -2.70
CA ALA A 295 -16.38 -7.05 -3.97
C ALA A 295 -17.90 -7.23 -3.81
N THR A 296 -18.62 -6.13 -3.64
CA THR A 296 -20.08 -6.01 -3.58
C THR A 296 -20.67 -5.74 -4.96
N ASP A 297 -21.99 -5.74 -5.06
CA ASP A 297 -22.71 -5.42 -6.30
C ASP A 297 -22.70 -3.91 -6.62
N ASN A 298 -22.27 -3.06 -5.68
CA ASN A 298 -22.09 -1.62 -5.87
C ASN A 298 -20.62 -1.31 -6.25
N PRO A 299 -20.32 -0.93 -7.50
CA PRO A 299 -18.94 -0.68 -7.94
C PRO A 299 -18.20 0.38 -7.11
N HIS A 300 -18.90 1.34 -6.51
CA HIS A 300 -18.29 2.41 -5.73
C HIS A 300 -17.73 1.95 -4.37
N GLU A 301 -18.20 0.81 -3.86
CA GLU A 301 -17.69 0.20 -2.62
C GLU A 301 -16.52 -0.74 -2.88
N ASN A 302 -16.30 -1.10 -4.14
CA ASN A 302 -15.35 -2.14 -4.49
C ASN A 302 -13.94 -1.61 -4.61
N TYR A 303 -13.02 -2.36 -4.01
CA TYR A 303 -11.60 -2.04 -4.09
C TYR A 303 -10.75 -3.30 -3.89
N VAL A 304 -9.49 -3.18 -4.29
CA VAL A 304 -8.42 -4.10 -3.95
C VAL A 304 -7.19 -3.29 -3.56
N THR A 305 -6.60 -3.61 -2.42
CA THR A 305 -5.31 -3.10 -1.99
C THR A 305 -4.32 -4.24 -1.84
N PHE A 306 -3.07 -3.96 -2.19
CA PHE A 306 -1.96 -4.87 -2.04
C PHE A 306 -0.77 -4.11 -1.48
N GLN A 307 -0.20 -4.62 -0.40
CA GLN A 307 0.97 -4.05 0.22
C GLN A 307 2.01 -5.13 0.39
N PHE A 308 3.27 -4.81 0.17
CA PHE A 308 4.34 -5.67 0.63
C PHE A 308 5.61 -4.92 1.00
N LYS A 309 6.41 -5.56 1.86
CA LYS A 309 7.71 -5.06 2.33
C LYS A 309 8.63 -6.22 2.74
N GLY A 310 9.93 -5.96 2.76
CA GLY A 310 10.93 -6.88 3.32
C GLY A 310 11.56 -7.78 2.25
N GLY A 311 12.25 -8.83 2.66
CA GLY A 311 13.01 -9.73 1.78
C GLY A 311 14.35 -10.11 2.38
N ALA A 312 14.96 -11.15 1.81
CA ALA A 312 16.20 -11.75 2.32
C ALA A 312 17.45 -11.28 1.57
N ALA A 313 17.29 -10.35 0.62
CA ALA A 313 18.37 -9.79 -0.18
C ALA A 313 18.80 -8.40 0.32
N SER A 314 19.86 -7.85 -0.27
CA SER A 314 20.32 -6.48 0.01
C SER A 314 19.23 -5.44 -0.30
N ALA A 315 19.32 -4.27 0.34
CA ALA A 315 18.34 -3.18 0.19
C ALA A 315 18.04 -2.84 -1.27
N ASP A 316 19.06 -2.70 -2.12
CA ASP A 316 18.90 -2.38 -3.54
C ASP A 316 18.09 -3.44 -4.31
N ARG A 317 18.29 -4.72 -3.98
CA ARG A 317 17.61 -5.84 -4.64
C ARG A 317 16.15 -5.96 -4.21
N ARG A 318 15.88 -5.69 -2.93
CA ARG A 318 14.51 -5.60 -2.42
C ARG A 318 13.76 -4.42 -3.06
N ALA A 319 14.43 -3.28 -3.22
CA ALA A 319 13.87 -2.11 -3.89
C ALA A 319 13.60 -2.36 -5.39
N LEU A 320 14.49 -3.08 -6.09
CA LEU A 320 14.26 -3.51 -7.47
C LEU A 320 13.02 -4.40 -7.60
N ARG A 321 12.82 -5.35 -6.67
CA ARG A 321 11.60 -6.17 -6.63
C ARG A 321 10.36 -5.32 -6.37
N ALA A 322 10.41 -4.37 -5.43
CA ALA A 322 9.32 -3.45 -5.15
C ALA A 322 8.87 -2.68 -6.41
N ARG A 323 9.83 -2.08 -7.13
CA ARG A 323 9.58 -1.41 -8.41
C ARG A 323 9.01 -2.35 -9.46
N PHE A 324 9.60 -3.53 -9.63
CA PHE A 324 9.13 -4.52 -10.60
C PHE A 324 7.67 -4.92 -10.37
N VAL A 325 7.29 -5.25 -9.13
CA VAL A 325 5.92 -5.64 -8.81
C VAL A 325 4.96 -4.45 -8.96
N GLY A 326 5.41 -3.25 -8.60
CA GLY A 326 4.68 -2.00 -8.87
C GLY A 326 4.34 -1.84 -10.35
N GLU A 327 5.32 -1.98 -11.24
CA GLU A 327 5.13 -1.89 -12.69
C GLU A 327 4.14 -2.93 -13.24
N VAL A 328 4.20 -4.17 -12.74
CA VAL A 328 3.27 -5.24 -13.13
C VAL A 328 1.83 -4.91 -12.72
N LEU A 329 1.64 -4.26 -11.57
CA LEU A 329 0.33 -3.82 -11.09
C LEU A 329 -0.16 -2.56 -11.82
N GLU A 330 0.72 -1.60 -12.10
CA GLU A 330 0.40 -0.40 -12.90
C GLU A 330 -0.11 -0.79 -14.29
N ALA A 331 0.53 -1.76 -14.95
CA ALA A 331 0.09 -2.29 -16.24
C ALA A 331 -1.34 -2.89 -16.22
N ARG A 332 -1.90 -3.12 -15.03
CA ARG A 332 -3.23 -3.68 -14.79
C ARG A 332 -4.19 -2.65 -14.18
N GLY A 333 -3.81 -1.37 -14.19
CA GLY A 333 -4.63 -0.24 -13.77
C GLY A 333 -4.52 0.12 -12.29
N PHE A 334 -3.70 -0.57 -11.50
CA PHE A 334 -3.48 -0.20 -10.11
C PHE A 334 -2.71 1.12 -10.03
N ARG A 335 -3.01 1.91 -9.02
CA ARG A 335 -2.10 2.95 -8.54
C ARG A 335 -1.08 2.31 -7.61
N ALA A 336 0.19 2.27 -8.01
CA ALA A 336 1.30 1.81 -7.19
C ALA A 336 2.10 3.00 -6.65
N ASP A 337 2.54 2.91 -5.40
CA ASP A 337 3.49 3.81 -4.72
C ASP A 337 4.59 2.94 -4.13
N VAL A 338 5.83 3.16 -4.58
CA VAL A 338 7.00 2.40 -4.17
C VAL A 338 7.95 3.33 -3.44
N LYS A 339 8.22 3.01 -2.18
CA LYS A 339 9.21 3.68 -1.34
C LYS A 339 10.20 2.66 -0.81
N ASP A 340 11.44 2.76 -1.28
CA ASP A 340 12.51 1.80 -0.99
C ASP A 340 12.08 0.36 -1.31
N ASP A 341 11.96 -0.51 -0.30
CA ASP A 341 11.53 -1.90 -0.42
C ASP A 341 10.03 -2.12 -0.14
N ALA A 342 9.29 -1.04 0.11
CA ALA A 342 7.87 -1.08 0.37
C ALA A 342 7.08 -0.70 -0.89
N LEU A 343 6.07 -1.51 -1.21
CA LEU A 343 5.06 -1.21 -2.22
C LEU A 343 3.70 -1.09 -1.55
N PHE A 344 2.97 -0.04 -1.91
CA PHE A 344 1.53 0.06 -1.72
C PHE A 344 0.86 0.16 -3.09
N ALA A 345 -0.12 -0.68 -3.39
CA ALA A 345 -0.90 -0.63 -4.61
C ALA A 345 -2.40 -0.67 -4.30
N SER A 346 -3.19 0.15 -4.98
CA SER A 346 -4.64 0.13 -4.84
C SER A 346 -5.37 0.34 -6.16
N LEU A 347 -6.57 -0.21 -6.24
CA LEU A 347 -7.51 -0.01 -7.33
C LEU A 347 -8.94 -0.03 -6.76
N GLU A 348 -9.78 0.89 -7.19
CA GLU A 348 -11.15 1.07 -6.68
C GLU A 348 -12.15 1.39 -7.80
N GLY A 349 -13.45 1.28 -7.51
CA GLY A 349 -14.50 1.79 -8.37
C GLY A 349 -14.86 0.89 -9.57
N LEU A 350 -14.50 -0.40 -9.53
CA LEU A 350 -14.77 -1.34 -10.62
C LEU A 350 -15.92 -2.33 -10.29
N PRO A 351 -16.57 -2.90 -11.33
CA PRO A 351 -17.54 -3.98 -11.14
C PRO A 351 -16.97 -5.18 -10.37
N LYS A 352 -17.86 -5.91 -9.68
CA LYS A 352 -17.52 -7.04 -8.80
C LYS A 352 -16.66 -8.10 -9.49
N ASP A 353 -17.06 -8.55 -10.67
CA ASP A 353 -16.37 -9.54 -11.50
C ASP A 353 -14.94 -9.10 -11.87
N ARG A 354 -14.78 -7.80 -12.17
CA ARG A 354 -13.48 -7.20 -12.45
C ARG A 354 -12.58 -7.19 -11.24
N ILE A 355 -13.11 -6.83 -10.07
CA ILE A 355 -12.37 -6.84 -8.81
C ILE A 355 -11.93 -8.26 -8.45
N LEU A 356 -12.83 -9.25 -8.52
CA LEU A 356 -12.47 -10.65 -8.26
C LEU A 356 -11.38 -11.16 -9.21
N THR A 357 -11.42 -10.77 -10.49
CA THR A 357 -10.36 -11.09 -11.46
C THR A 357 -9.02 -10.47 -11.06
N LEU A 358 -9.02 -9.22 -10.59
CA LEU A 358 -7.80 -8.55 -10.13
C LEU A 358 -7.26 -9.16 -8.83
N VAL A 359 -8.13 -9.50 -7.88
CA VAL A 359 -7.76 -10.20 -6.63
C VAL A 359 -7.10 -11.55 -6.94
N ARG A 360 -7.61 -12.30 -7.92
CA ARG A 360 -6.98 -13.52 -8.43
C ARG A 360 -5.56 -13.26 -8.97
N GLY A 361 -5.38 -12.18 -9.73
CA GLY A 361 -4.06 -11.76 -10.20
C GLY A 361 -3.09 -11.41 -9.06
N VAL A 362 -3.57 -10.70 -8.04
CA VAL A 362 -2.79 -10.38 -6.82
C VAL A 362 -2.39 -11.66 -6.08
N GLY A 363 -3.29 -12.65 -5.96
CA GLY A 363 -2.99 -13.95 -5.37
C GLY A 363 -1.84 -14.69 -6.07
N TYR A 364 -1.80 -14.64 -7.39
CA TYR A 364 -0.67 -15.18 -8.16
C TYR A 364 0.63 -14.42 -7.85
N LEU A 365 0.60 -13.09 -7.88
CA LEU A 365 1.79 -12.27 -7.60
C LEU A 365 2.36 -12.54 -6.22
N LEU A 366 1.50 -12.77 -5.23
CA LEU A 366 1.86 -13.08 -3.85
C LEU A 366 2.76 -14.33 -3.75
N ILE A 367 2.50 -15.34 -4.58
CA ILE A 367 3.28 -16.59 -4.63
C ILE A 367 4.51 -16.50 -5.54
N HIS A 368 4.40 -15.79 -6.67
CA HIS A 368 5.43 -15.79 -7.71
C HIS A 368 6.45 -14.67 -7.60
N THR A 369 6.23 -13.71 -6.70
CA THR A 369 7.16 -12.59 -6.48
C THR A 369 8.00 -12.72 -5.21
N ARG A 370 7.63 -13.60 -4.27
CA ARG A 370 8.23 -13.71 -2.93
C ARG A 370 9.77 -13.82 -2.85
N GLN A 371 10.42 -14.39 -3.87
CA GLN A 371 11.87 -14.65 -3.88
C GLN A 371 12.59 -14.04 -5.09
N ILE A 372 11.93 -13.16 -5.86
CA ILE A 372 12.56 -12.55 -7.04
C ILE A 372 13.80 -11.74 -6.65
N ASP A 373 13.76 -11.06 -5.49
CA ASP A 373 14.88 -10.31 -4.93
C ASP A 373 16.12 -11.17 -4.69
N MET A 374 15.98 -12.47 -4.47
CA MET A 374 17.11 -13.39 -4.30
C MET A 374 17.80 -13.80 -5.60
N VAL A 375 17.18 -13.58 -6.75
CA VAL A 375 17.77 -13.93 -8.07
C VAL A 375 18.07 -12.69 -8.91
N ALA A 376 17.21 -11.67 -8.81
CA ALA A 376 17.37 -10.45 -9.55
C ALA A 376 18.44 -9.55 -8.90
N HIS A 377 19.58 -9.45 -9.58
CA HIS A 377 20.71 -8.61 -9.20
C HIS A 377 20.87 -7.40 -10.15
N ASN A 378 20.10 -7.34 -11.24
CA ASN A 378 20.03 -6.21 -12.17
C ASN A 378 18.67 -6.21 -12.91
N GLU A 379 18.36 -5.10 -13.60
CA GLU A 379 17.10 -4.94 -14.35
C GLU A 379 16.95 -5.93 -15.52
N ARG A 380 18.06 -6.40 -16.12
CA ARG A 380 18.02 -7.33 -17.26
C ARG A 380 17.47 -8.70 -16.88
N VAL A 381 17.68 -9.14 -15.64
CA VAL A 381 17.13 -10.42 -15.11
C VAL A 381 15.60 -10.36 -15.00
N PHE A 382 14.99 -9.17 -14.89
CA PHE A 382 13.55 -9.05 -14.78
C PHE A 382 12.81 -9.22 -16.11
N GLY A 383 13.47 -9.08 -17.28
CA GLY A 383 12.81 -9.24 -18.58
C GLY A 383 12.09 -10.58 -18.75
N PRO A 384 12.80 -11.72 -18.68
CA PRO A 384 12.18 -13.05 -18.79
C PRO A 384 11.13 -13.34 -17.70
N ILE A 385 11.35 -12.80 -16.49
CA ILE A 385 10.41 -12.94 -15.37
C ILE A 385 9.13 -12.16 -15.64
N ARG A 386 9.26 -10.93 -16.19
CA ARG A 386 8.14 -10.08 -16.60
C ARG A 386 7.29 -10.77 -17.64
N ASP A 387 7.91 -11.31 -18.69
CA ASP A 387 7.20 -11.96 -19.80
C ASP A 387 6.44 -13.19 -19.32
N ARG A 388 7.06 -14.01 -18.45
CA ARG A 388 6.40 -15.16 -17.82
C ARG A 388 5.21 -14.74 -16.95
N ILE A 389 5.41 -13.75 -16.06
CA ILE A 389 4.34 -13.25 -15.18
C ILE A 389 3.20 -12.64 -16.01
N ALA A 390 3.52 -11.87 -17.05
CA ALA A 390 2.52 -11.29 -17.94
C ALA A 390 1.72 -12.37 -18.68
N ALA A 391 2.37 -13.41 -19.20
CA ALA A 391 1.71 -14.53 -19.86
C ALA A 391 0.79 -15.31 -18.90
N ASP A 392 1.26 -15.61 -17.70
CA ASP A 392 0.45 -16.28 -16.68
C ASP A 392 -0.74 -15.42 -16.27
N LEU A 393 -0.52 -14.13 -16.00
CA LEU A 393 -1.57 -13.19 -15.64
C LEU A 393 -2.60 -12.98 -16.76
N ALA A 394 -2.19 -12.97 -18.03
CA ALA A 394 -3.12 -12.89 -19.17
C ALA A 394 -4.05 -14.11 -19.22
N ARG A 395 -3.56 -15.30 -18.82
CA ARG A 395 -4.33 -16.53 -18.79
C ARG A 395 -5.26 -16.62 -17.58
N ILE A 396 -4.79 -16.26 -16.39
CA ILE A 396 -5.56 -16.45 -15.15
C ILE A 396 -6.37 -15.21 -14.75
N ALA A 397 -5.96 -14.02 -15.15
CA ALA A 397 -6.60 -12.78 -14.75
C ALA A 397 -6.53 -11.76 -15.90
N PRO A 398 -7.30 -11.96 -16.99
CA PRO A 398 -7.24 -11.09 -18.15
C PRO A 398 -7.66 -9.64 -17.83
N VAL A 399 -7.03 -8.68 -18.50
CA VAL A 399 -7.40 -7.26 -18.46
C VAL A 399 -8.41 -7.04 -19.58
N THR A 400 -9.70 -7.29 -19.33
CA THR A 400 -10.76 -6.91 -20.27
C THR A 400 -11.23 -5.47 -20.11
#